data_AF-A0A849PX71-F1
#
_entry.id   AF-A0A849PX71-F1
#
_cell.length_a   1.000
_cell.length_b   1.000
_cell.length_c   1.000
_cell.angle_alpha   90.00
_cell.angle_beta   90.00
_cell.angle_gamma   90.00
#
_symmetry.space_group_name_H-M   'P 1'
#
loop_
_entity.id
_entity.type
_entity.pdbx_description
1 polymer ?
#
loop_
_entity_poly.entity_id
_entity_poly.type
_entity_poly.pdbx_seq_one_letter_code
_entity_poly.pdbx_strand_id
1 'polypeptide(L)'
;MQITKDSFEEIIEGQTKLMVPKKSITDTVPPKEPAFFNPKASLSRDFSIIAYGAFLKNFEGPKIFLEGLSGIGARGLRVVNELQMDNVIINDLNPSALELAKYSGKLNNLENVEFSEEEICRFFSKYSRKGCRGSIVDIDPFGSSAQFFDCGLRATMHGGILSCTATDLQVLNGLFQNACMRKYGGVPVRTQYGNEIAIRLILGCLRMVAGRLGLEIIPLYVESNFHYYRTYVKVYKKPDQEENLGYIIHCKNCGHRKMVFEKINSCELCGSQNNIGGKLWIGKIFDKNFVEQMILKIPELTVNKICEKDLRKCLVESEMPGMYFTLDEIASKMKSSPPKLDDAINKLQNNGFIASPTSFGPTGFRTNANVKEIITVFSD
;
A
#
# COMPACT_ATOMS: atom_id res chain seq x y z
N MET A 1 -26.73 -13.13 15.95
CA MET A 1 -26.36 -14.44 15.35
C MET A 1 -25.89 -15.36 16.46
N GLN A 2 -26.34 -16.61 16.52
CA GLN A 2 -25.83 -17.56 17.53
C GLN A 2 -24.47 -18.10 17.04
N ILE A 3 -23.38 -17.66 17.67
CA ILE A 3 -22.03 -18.15 17.36
C ILE A 3 -21.94 -19.59 17.89
N THR A 4 -22.08 -20.57 17.00
CA THR A 4 -21.92 -21.99 17.35
C THR A 4 -20.49 -22.44 17.11
N LYS A 5 -19.97 -23.30 17.99
CA LYS A 5 -18.63 -23.89 17.85
C LYS A 5 -18.45 -24.69 16.55
N ASP A 6 -19.53 -25.06 15.88
CA ASP A 6 -19.49 -25.79 14.62
C ASP A 6 -19.17 -24.90 13.42
N SER A 7 -19.52 -23.60 13.48
CA SER A 7 -19.39 -22.67 12.34
C SER A 7 -18.20 -21.70 12.45
N PHE A 8 -17.69 -21.49 13.67
CA PHE A 8 -16.62 -20.53 13.95
C PHE A 8 -15.45 -21.16 14.71
N GLU A 9 -14.29 -20.57 14.58
CA GLU A 9 -13.04 -21.00 15.22
C GLU A 9 -12.28 -19.78 15.74
N GLU A 10 -11.61 -19.97 16.88
CA GLU A 10 -10.70 -18.97 17.44
C GLU A 10 -9.31 -19.17 16.83
N ILE A 11 -8.73 -18.10 16.29
CA ILE A 11 -7.33 -18.05 15.87
C ILE A 11 -6.61 -16.93 16.63
N ILE A 12 -5.29 -16.95 16.59
CA ILE A 12 -4.45 -15.86 17.10
C ILE A 12 -3.70 -15.24 15.94
N GLU A 13 -3.81 -13.92 15.78
CA GLU A 13 -2.99 -13.14 14.87
C GLU A 13 -2.28 -12.03 15.65
N GLY A 14 -0.95 -11.99 15.59
CA GLY A 14 -0.15 -11.17 16.49
C GLY A 14 -0.38 -11.59 17.94
N GLN A 15 -0.89 -10.67 18.76
CA GLN A 15 -1.29 -10.95 20.15
C GLN A 15 -2.81 -11.00 20.33
N THR A 16 -3.56 -10.97 19.23
CA THR A 16 -5.01 -10.74 19.23
C THR A 16 -5.75 -12.02 18.88
N LYS A 17 -6.65 -12.44 19.77
CA LYS A 17 -7.59 -13.55 19.53
C LYS A 17 -8.72 -13.09 18.62
N LEU A 18 -8.98 -13.83 17.56
CA LEU A 18 -10.02 -13.51 16.58
C LEU A 18 -10.97 -14.69 16.43
N MET A 19 -12.27 -14.41 16.47
CA MET A 19 -13.31 -15.36 16.11
C MET A 19 -13.61 -15.26 14.62
N VAL A 20 -13.34 -16.32 13.88
CA VAL A 20 -13.42 -16.33 12.40
C VAL A 20 -14.37 -17.43 11.92
N PRO A 21 -15.03 -17.28 10.76
CA PRO A 21 -15.75 -18.39 10.15
C PRO A 21 -14.76 -19.52 9.78
N LYS A 22 -15.03 -20.76 10.18
CA LYS A 22 -14.12 -21.91 9.93
C LYS A 22 -13.74 -22.06 8.46
N LYS A 23 -14.72 -21.85 7.58
CA LYS A 23 -14.53 -21.91 6.13
C LYS A 23 -13.50 -20.91 5.60
N SER A 24 -13.26 -19.80 6.31
CA SER A 24 -12.20 -18.85 5.96
C SER A 24 -10.79 -19.44 6.06
N ILE A 25 -10.64 -20.49 6.87
CA ILE A 25 -9.37 -21.21 7.09
C ILE A 25 -9.25 -22.40 6.14
N THR A 26 -10.34 -23.15 5.94
CA THR A 26 -10.32 -24.39 5.15
C THR A 26 -10.43 -24.15 3.65
N ASP A 27 -11.18 -23.12 3.23
CA ASP A 27 -11.51 -22.94 1.82
C ASP A 27 -10.44 -22.11 1.11
N THR A 28 -10.16 -22.45 -0.15
CA THR A 28 -9.18 -21.71 -0.98
C THR A 28 -9.59 -20.26 -1.20
N VAL A 29 -10.90 -20.00 -1.30
CA VAL A 29 -11.50 -18.68 -1.43
C VAL A 29 -12.36 -18.43 -0.20
N PRO A 30 -12.00 -17.47 0.67
CA PRO A 30 -12.76 -17.22 1.88
C PRO A 30 -14.20 -16.81 1.56
N PRO A 31 -15.19 -17.31 2.33
CA PRO A 31 -16.57 -16.96 2.12
C PRO A 31 -16.83 -15.48 2.48
N LYS A 32 -17.82 -14.87 1.82
CA LYS A 32 -18.31 -13.54 2.20
C LYS A 32 -19.38 -13.62 3.28
N GLU A 33 -20.07 -14.75 3.36
CA GLU A 33 -21.14 -15.03 4.30
C GLU A 33 -20.69 -16.07 5.34
N PRO A 34 -21.04 -15.89 6.63
CA PRO A 34 -21.78 -14.76 7.19
C PRO A 34 -20.91 -13.50 7.33
N ALA A 35 -19.58 -13.63 7.26
CA ALA A 35 -18.64 -12.52 7.29
C ALA A 35 -17.36 -12.90 6.55
N PHE A 36 -16.67 -11.93 5.97
CA PHE A 36 -15.40 -12.17 5.28
C PHE A 36 -14.20 -12.07 6.22
N PHE A 37 -13.30 -13.03 6.12
CA PHE A 37 -11.97 -12.98 6.69
C PHE A 37 -10.97 -13.67 5.76
N ASN A 38 -9.86 -13.02 5.43
CA ASN A 38 -8.79 -13.65 4.67
C ASN A 38 -7.56 -13.85 5.55
N PRO A 39 -7.19 -15.11 5.90
CA PRO A 39 -5.99 -15.38 6.68
C PRO A 39 -4.71 -15.01 5.92
N LYS A 40 -4.72 -15.02 4.58
CA LYS A 40 -3.55 -14.62 3.76
C LYS A 40 -3.24 -13.12 3.85
N ALA A 41 -4.16 -12.31 4.37
CA ALA A 41 -3.95 -10.89 4.59
C ALA A 41 -3.29 -10.57 5.96
N SER A 42 -2.91 -11.59 6.74
CA SER A 42 -2.21 -11.40 8.02
C SER A 42 -0.92 -10.61 7.89
N LEU A 43 -0.14 -10.87 6.83
CA LEU A 43 1.09 -10.12 6.55
C LEU A 43 0.81 -8.62 6.31
N SER A 44 -0.25 -8.28 5.57
CA SER A 44 -0.67 -6.89 5.37
C SER A 44 -1.08 -6.21 6.69
N ARG A 45 -1.70 -6.98 7.59
CA ARG A 45 -2.07 -6.48 8.92
C ARG A 45 -0.85 -6.28 9.80
N ASP A 46 0.15 -7.17 9.74
CA ASP A 46 1.45 -6.97 10.41
C ASP A 46 2.12 -5.66 9.97
N PHE A 47 2.23 -5.39 8.66
CA PHE A 47 2.78 -4.12 8.17
C PHE A 47 1.97 -2.91 8.64
N SER A 48 0.65 -3.02 8.78
CA SER A 48 -0.17 -1.94 9.36
C SER A 48 0.13 -1.71 10.84
N ILE A 49 0.22 -2.75 11.66
CA ILE A 49 0.57 -2.59 13.07
C ILE A 49 1.96 -1.96 13.22
N ILE A 50 2.91 -2.37 12.38
CA ILE A 50 4.25 -1.76 12.34
C ILE A 50 4.18 -0.27 11.94
N ALA A 51 3.49 0.05 10.84
CA ALA A 51 3.39 1.42 10.33
C ALA A 51 2.69 2.35 11.35
N TYR A 52 1.59 1.89 11.93
CA TYR A 52 0.84 2.64 12.94
C TYR A 52 1.65 2.80 14.22
N GLY A 53 2.30 1.74 14.70
CA GLY A 53 3.17 1.81 15.85
C GLY A 53 4.36 2.76 15.67
N ALA A 54 4.97 2.78 14.48
CA ALA A 54 6.05 3.70 14.14
C ALA A 54 5.58 5.16 14.09
N PHE A 55 4.41 5.40 13.52
CA PHE A 55 3.78 6.73 13.50
C PHE A 55 3.48 7.24 14.92
N LEU A 56 2.84 6.42 15.75
CA LEU A 56 2.38 6.81 17.08
C LEU A 56 3.52 7.15 18.04
N LYS A 57 4.73 6.62 17.81
CA LYS A 57 5.92 6.88 18.65
C LYS A 57 6.27 8.36 18.75
N ASN A 58 6.10 9.11 17.65
CA ASN A 58 6.43 10.54 17.56
C ASN A 58 5.20 11.41 17.32
N PHE A 59 3.99 10.86 17.55
CA PHE A 59 2.75 11.58 17.31
C PHE A 59 2.26 12.25 18.60
N GLU A 60 2.25 13.58 18.60
CA GLU A 60 1.74 14.40 19.69
C GLU A 60 0.30 14.86 19.34
N GLY A 61 -0.68 14.11 19.82
CA GLY A 61 -2.09 14.38 19.55
C GLY A 61 -3.00 13.22 19.98
N PRO A 62 -4.33 13.39 19.84
CA PRO A 62 -5.27 12.34 20.19
C PRO A 62 -5.10 11.14 19.24
N LYS A 63 -4.89 9.96 19.81
CA LYS A 63 -4.65 8.71 19.10
C LYS A 63 -5.98 8.03 18.80
N ILE A 64 -6.59 8.45 17.69
CA ILE A 64 -7.90 7.98 17.23
C ILE A 64 -7.73 7.14 15.96
N PHE A 65 -8.12 5.87 16.01
CA PHE A 65 -8.17 4.99 14.85
C PHE A 65 -9.58 4.90 14.28
N LEU A 66 -9.72 5.09 12.97
CA LEU A 66 -10.99 4.91 12.25
C LEU A 66 -10.82 3.84 11.18
N GLU A 67 -11.44 2.67 11.38
CA GLU A 67 -11.49 1.60 10.38
C GLU A 67 -12.79 1.70 9.58
N GLY A 68 -12.71 1.94 8.27
CA GLY A 68 -13.91 2.16 7.46
C GLY A 68 -14.63 0.88 7.01
N LEU A 69 -13.90 -0.17 6.63
CA LEU A 69 -14.42 -1.48 6.21
C LEU A 69 -13.66 -2.58 6.95
N SER A 70 -14.19 -3.06 8.07
CA SER A 70 -13.42 -3.90 8.98
C SER A 70 -13.47 -5.40 8.69
N GLY A 71 -14.46 -5.87 7.92
CA GLY A 71 -14.86 -7.27 7.96
C GLY A 71 -15.11 -7.69 9.41
N ILE A 72 -14.44 -8.75 9.86
CA ILE A 72 -14.53 -9.21 11.26
C ILE A 72 -13.74 -8.35 12.28
N GLY A 73 -13.19 -7.19 11.89
CA GLY A 73 -12.45 -6.31 12.80
C GLY A 73 -10.97 -6.67 13.00
N ALA A 74 -10.40 -7.57 12.19
CA ALA A 74 -9.07 -8.12 12.45
C ALA A 74 -7.98 -7.04 12.56
N ARG A 75 -8.06 -5.95 11.77
CA ARG A 75 -7.05 -4.87 11.83
C ARG A 75 -7.31 -3.93 13.00
N GLY A 76 -8.53 -3.41 13.18
CA GLY A 76 -8.87 -2.53 14.29
C GLY A 76 -8.70 -3.18 15.66
N LEU A 77 -9.06 -4.46 15.80
CA LEU A 77 -8.85 -5.21 17.05
C LEU A 77 -7.37 -5.36 17.38
N ARG A 78 -6.53 -5.64 16.39
CA ARG A 78 -5.08 -5.65 16.58
C ARG A 78 -4.53 -4.27 16.93
N VAL A 79 -5.07 -3.20 16.33
CA VAL A 79 -4.67 -1.83 16.66
C VAL A 79 -4.95 -1.50 18.12
N VAL A 80 -6.16 -1.76 18.64
CA VAL A 80 -6.48 -1.47 20.05
C VAL A 80 -5.75 -2.39 21.03
N ASN A 81 -5.47 -3.64 20.64
CA ASN A 81 -4.84 -4.62 21.52
C ASN A 81 -3.30 -4.48 21.56
N GLU A 82 -2.68 -4.17 20.42
CA GLU A 82 -1.22 -4.18 20.25
C GLU A 82 -0.61 -2.76 20.30
N LEU A 83 -1.42 -1.70 20.18
CA LEU A 83 -0.97 -0.31 20.19
C LEU A 83 -1.72 0.53 21.23
N GLN A 84 -1.04 1.51 21.81
CA GLN A 84 -1.65 2.44 22.76
C GLN A 84 -2.49 3.48 22.01
N MET A 85 -3.82 3.30 22.03
CA MET A 85 -4.81 4.18 21.41
C MET A 85 -5.75 4.80 22.44
N ASP A 86 -6.18 6.03 22.18
CA ASP A 86 -7.17 6.73 23.01
C ASP A 86 -8.59 6.27 22.64
N ASN A 87 -8.86 6.12 21.34
CA ASN A 87 -10.11 5.55 20.85
C ASN A 87 -9.91 4.80 19.53
N VAL A 88 -10.62 3.69 19.36
CA VAL A 88 -10.62 2.88 18.14
C VAL A 88 -12.07 2.65 17.74
N ILE A 89 -12.43 3.07 16.53
CA ILE A 89 -13.78 2.87 16.01
C ILE A 89 -13.69 1.93 14.81
N ILE A 90 -14.35 0.77 14.95
CA ILE A 90 -14.40 -0.29 13.95
C ILE A 90 -15.75 -0.22 13.24
N ASN A 91 -15.75 0.09 11.94
CA ASN A 91 -16.96 0.19 11.14
C ASN A 91 -17.05 -0.92 10.08
N ASP A 92 -18.24 -1.50 9.94
CA ASP A 92 -18.60 -2.34 8.79
C ASP A 92 -20.10 -2.24 8.51
N LEU A 93 -20.50 -2.46 7.26
CA LEU A 93 -21.91 -2.50 6.90
C LEU A 93 -22.55 -3.87 7.20
N ASN A 94 -21.76 -4.93 7.34
CA ASN A 94 -22.24 -6.28 7.64
C ASN A 94 -22.43 -6.45 9.17
N PRO A 95 -23.67 -6.54 9.67
CA PRO A 95 -23.93 -6.71 11.11
C PRO A 95 -23.36 -8.02 11.65
N SER A 96 -23.35 -9.10 10.87
CA SER A 96 -22.77 -10.38 11.31
C SER A 96 -21.26 -10.29 11.51
N ALA A 97 -20.57 -9.50 10.69
CA ALA A 97 -19.14 -9.26 10.82
C ALA A 97 -18.83 -8.44 12.08
N LEU A 98 -19.65 -7.40 12.37
CA LEU A 98 -19.55 -6.62 13.59
C LEU A 98 -19.83 -7.43 14.86
N GLU A 99 -20.78 -8.36 14.84
CA GLU A 99 -21.03 -9.24 15.98
C GLU A 99 -19.81 -10.14 16.28
N LEU A 100 -19.12 -10.64 15.24
CA LEU A 100 -17.85 -11.37 15.40
C LEU A 100 -16.73 -10.46 15.92
N ALA A 101 -16.67 -9.21 15.44
CA ALA A 101 -15.69 -8.23 15.90
C ALA A 101 -15.90 -7.89 17.38
N LYS A 102 -17.14 -7.66 17.81
CA LYS A 102 -17.51 -7.43 19.23
C LYS A 102 -17.17 -8.64 20.10
N TYR A 103 -17.45 -9.86 19.63
CA TYR A 103 -17.11 -11.08 20.35
C TYR A 103 -15.59 -11.20 20.52
N SER A 104 -14.83 -10.98 19.45
CA SER A 104 -13.37 -10.97 19.49
C SER A 104 -12.83 -9.86 20.41
N GLY A 105 -13.45 -8.68 20.41
CA GLY A 105 -13.16 -7.61 21.36
C GLY A 105 -13.27 -8.06 22.82
N LYS A 106 -14.35 -8.77 23.16
CA LYS A 106 -14.55 -9.35 24.50
C LYS A 106 -13.53 -10.42 24.84
N LEU A 107 -13.13 -11.28 23.88
CA LEU A 107 -12.11 -12.32 24.11
C LEU A 107 -10.75 -11.73 24.53
N ASN A 108 -10.46 -10.51 24.11
CA ASN A 108 -9.21 -9.81 24.42
C ASN A 108 -9.37 -8.76 25.55
N ASN A 109 -10.54 -8.68 26.19
CA ASN A 109 -10.85 -7.69 27.24
C ASN A 109 -10.62 -6.23 26.82
N LEU A 110 -11.03 -5.87 25.59
CA LEU A 110 -10.79 -4.53 25.04
C LEU A 110 -11.87 -3.53 25.50
N GLU A 111 -11.44 -2.40 26.07
CA GLU A 111 -12.32 -1.36 26.61
C GLU A 111 -12.41 -0.11 25.71
N ASN A 112 -11.32 0.26 25.01
CA ASN A 112 -11.24 1.48 24.20
C ASN A 112 -11.64 1.25 22.72
N VAL A 113 -12.71 0.49 22.50
CA VAL A 113 -13.19 0.14 21.15
C VAL A 113 -14.69 0.33 21.00
N GLU A 114 -15.07 1.08 19.98
CA GLU A 114 -16.46 1.28 19.56
C GLU A 114 -16.73 0.59 18.22
N PHE A 115 -17.97 0.16 18.01
CA PHE A 115 -18.40 -0.51 16.79
C PHE A 115 -19.52 0.27 16.12
N SER A 116 -19.42 0.48 14.81
CA SER A 116 -20.38 1.25 14.02
C SER A 116 -20.88 0.44 12.82
N GLU A 117 -22.19 0.45 12.61
CA GLU A 117 -22.84 -0.16 11.44
C GLU A 117 -23.29 0.92 10.47
N GLU A 118 -22.36 1.43 9.66
CA GLU A 118 -22.64 2.45 8.66
C GLU A 118 -21.92 2.20 7.34
N GLU A 119 -22.50 2.75 6.26
CA GLU A 119 -21.76 2.90 5.01
C GLU A 119 -20.55 3.81 5.25
N ILE A 120 -19.39 3.45 4.70
CA ILE A 120 -18.10 4.08 5.03
C ILE A 120 -18.06 5.60 4.83
N CYS A 121 -18.67 6.15 3.79
CA CYS A 121 -18.70 7.60 3.58
C CYS A 121 -19.56 8.29 4.65
N ARG A 122 -20.70 7.69 5.00
CA ARG A 122 -21.54 8.16 6.11
C ARG A 122 -20.78 8.10 7.44
N PHE A 123 -20.10 7.00 7.72
CA PHE A 123 -19.26 6.82 8.89
C PHE A 123 -18.19 7.92 9.00
N PHE A 124 -17.33 8.05 7.98
CA PHE A 124 -16.27 9.06 7.97
C PHE A 124 -16.79 10.50 8.02
N SER A 125 -18.00 10.77 7.49
CA SER A 125 -18.59 12.11 7.56
C SER A 125 -18.80 12.61 9.00
N LYS A 126 -19.05 11.70 9.96
CA LYS A 126 -19.17 12.03 11.40
C LYS A 126 -17.85 12.54 11.98
N TYR A 127 -16.73 12.10 11.42
CA TYR A 127 -15.37 12.45 11.84
C TYR A 127 -14.74 13.54 10.98
N SER A 128 -15.53 14.26 10.17
CA SER A 128 -15.01 15.32 9.28
C SER A 128 -14.77 16.67 9.97
N ARG A 129 -15.27 16.85 11.20
CA ARG A 129 -15.15 18.11 11.96
C ARG A 129 -13.84 18.20 12.75
N LYS A 130 -13.40 19.42 13.05
CA LYS A 130 -12.21 19.63 13.89
C LYS A 130 -12.46 19.03 15.29
N GLY A 131 -11.49 18.31 15.83
CA GLY A 131 -11.55 17.71 17.17
C GLY A 131 -12.00 16.26 17.21
N CYS A 132 -12.66 15.74 16.18
CA CYS A 132 -13.07 14.33 16.11
C CYS A 132 -12.38 13.51 15.01
N ARG A 133 -11.59 14.14 14.13
CA ARG A 133 -10.86 13.43 13.06
C ARG A 133 -9.94 12.34 13.62
N GLY A 134 -9.73 11.28 12.83
CA GLY A 134 -8.79 10.20 13.15
C GLY A 134 -7.34 10.61 12.94
N SER A 135 -6.45 10.19 13.86
CA SER A 135 -5.00 10.28 13.67
C SER A 135 -4.52 9.21 12.69
N ILE A 136 -5.23 8.09 12.63
CA ILE A 136 -5.05 7.04 11.65
C ILE A 136 -6.43 6.69 11.08
N VAL A 137 -6.54 6.72 9.75
CA VAL A 137 -7.75 6.34 9.01
C VAL A 137 -7.41 5.21 8.04
N ASP A 138 -8.26 4.18 7.99
CA ASP A 138 -8.04 2.97 7.21
C ASP A 138 -9.19 2.70 6.21
N ILE A 139 -8.81 2.48 4.95
CA ILE A 139 -9.72 2.14 3.86
C ILE A 139 -9.26 0.82 3.22
N ASP A 140 -9.91 -0.29 3.56
CA ASP A 140 -9.55 -1.64 3.10
C ASP A 140 -10.73 -2.37 2.41
N PRO A 141 -11.16 -1.95 1.20
CA PRO A 141 -12.34 -2.50 0.56
C PRO A 141 -12.01 -3.71 -0.32
N PHE A 142 -13.06 -4.42 -0.73
CA PHE A 142 -12.98 -5.26 -1.92
C PHE A 142 -12.92 -4.40 -3.19
N GLY A 143 -11.87 -4.58 -3.98
CA GLY A 143 -11.66 -3.88 -5.24
C GLY A 143 -10.94 -2.55 -5.04
N SER A 144 -11.57 -1.44 -5.40
CA SER A 144 -10.92 -0.13 -5.42
C SER A 144 -11.27 0.70 -4.19
N SER A 145 -10.27 1.34 -3.59
CA SER A 145 -10.44 2.36 -2.55
C SER A 145 -10.69 3.77 -3.08
N ALA A 146 -10.53 4.02 -4.38
CA ALA A 146 -10.61 5.36 -4.96
C ALA A 146 -11.94 6.08 -4.69
N GLN A 147 -13.04 5.33 -4.64
CA GLN A 147 -14.37 5.85 -4.35
C GLN A 147 -14.52 6.42 -2.92
N PHE A 148 -13.61 6.08 -2.00
CA PHE A 148 -13.67 6.49 -0.59
C PHE A 148 -12.59 7.53 -0.22
N PHE A 149 -11.80 8.01 -1.19
CA PHE A 149 -10.69 8.93 -0.91
C PHE A 149 -11.15 10.27 -0.34
N ASP A 150 -12.25 10.86 -0.86
CA ASP A 150 -12.73 12.16 -0.39
C ASP A 150 -13.16 12.10 1.08
N CYS A 151 -14.01 11.12 1.45
CA CYS A 151 -14.49 10.98 2.81
C CYS A 151 -13.36 10.57 3.79
N GLY A 152 -12.45 9.69 3.35
CA GLY A 152 -11.26 9.32 4.12
C GLY A 152 -10.37 10.51 4.45
N LEU A 153 -10.00 11.29 3.43
CA LEU A 153 -9.16 12.48 3.60
C LEU A 153 -9.80 13.52 4.53
N ARG A 154 -11.14 13.69 4.47
CA ARG A 154 -11.86 14.60 5.38
C ARG A 154 -11.86 14.12 6.82
N ALA A 155 -11.89 12.80 7.02
CA ALA A 155 -11.83 12.17 8.34
C ALA A 155 -10.41 12.12 8.93
N THR A 156 -9.36 12.28 8.12
CA THR A 156 -7.97 12.33 8.62
C THR A 156 -7.63 13.72 9.17
N MET A 157 -7.03 13.75 10.36
CA MET A 157 -6.57 15.01 10.95
C MET A 157 -5.29 15.54 10.28
N HIS A 158 -4.98 16.80 10.55
CA HIS A 158 -3.70 17.38 10.13
C HIS A 158 -2.54 16.62 10.79
N GLY A 159 -1.57 16.17 10.00
CA GLY A 159 -0.44 15.36 10.45
C GLY A 159 -0.78 13.89 10.70
N GLY A 160 -2.04 13.48 10.50
CA GLY A 160 -2.49 12.10 10.61
C GLY A 160 -2.10 11.25 9.39
N ILE A 161 -2.31 9.94 9.49
CA ILE A 161 -2.08 8.98 8.42
C ILE A 161 -3.42 8.51 7.83
N LEU A 162 -3.46 8.43 6.51
CA LEU A 162 -4.49 7.70 5.77
C LEU A 162 -3.83 6.48 5.11
N SER A 163 -4.41 5.32 5.32
CA SER A 163 -4.03 4.08 4.64
C SER A 163 -5.14 3.61 3.70
N CYS A 164 -4.75 3.14 2.52
CA CYS A 164 -5.67 2.69 1.49
C CYS A 164 -5.18 1.39 0.86
N THR A 165 -6.06 0.40 0.74
CA THR A 165 -5.83 -0.83 -0.03
C THR A 165 -6.55 -0.79 -1.36
N ALA A 166 -5.98 -1.41 -2.40
CA ALA A 166 -6.71 -1.79 -3.61
C ALA A 166 -6.42 -3.24 -3.97
N THR A 167 -7.46 -4.01 -4.27
CA THR A 167 -7.38 -5.42 -4.69
C THR A 167 -7.87 -5.63 -6.14
N ASP A 168 -8.24 -4.57 -6.87
CA ASP A 168 -8.60 -4.64 -8.29
C ASP A 168 -7.38 -4.65 -9.23
N LEU A 169 -6.45 -5.58 -8.95
CA LEU A 169 -5.14 -5.72 -9.63
C LEU A 169 -5.24 -5.75 -11.15
N GLN A 170 -6.24 -6.42 -11.72
CA GLN A 170 -6.43 -6.51 -13.17
C GLN A 170 -6.68 -5.14 -13.81
N VAL A 171 -7.40 -4.24 -13.11
CA VAL A 171 -7.65 -2.88 -13.59
C VAL A 171 -6.34 -2.09 -13.56
N LEU A 172 -5.65 -2.09 -12.43
CA LEU A 172 -4.43 -1.33 -12.19
C LEU A 172 -3.23 -1.81 -13.02
N ASN A 173 -3.13 -3.11 -13.33
CA ASN A 173 -2.12 -3.67 -14.23
C ASN A 173 -2.50 -3.57 -15.72
N GLY A 174 -3.61 -2.89 -16.04
CA GLY A 174 -3.95 -2.52 -17.40
C GLY A 174 -4.67 -3.58 -18.22
N LEU A 175 -5.27 -4.60 -17.61
CA LEU A 175 -6.23 -5.48 -18.32
C LEU A 175 -7.42 -4.66 -18.82
N PHE A 176 -7.92 -3.75 -17.98
CA PHE A 176 -9.10 -2.90 -18.26
C PHE A 176 -8.76 -1.41 -18.15
N GLN A 177 -8.05 -0.86 -19.15
CA GLN A 177 -7.56 0.53 -19.11
C GLN A 177 -8.67 1.59 -18.96
N ASN A 178 -9.80 1.42 -19.64
CA ASN A 178 -10.95 2.34 -19.50
C ASN A 178 -11.53 2.32 -18.08
N ALA A 179 -11.53 1.16 -17.41
CA ALA A 179 -11.95 1.07 -16.02
C ALA A 179 -10.93 1.75 -15.10
N CYS A 180 -9.63 1.62 -15.38
CA CYS A 180 -8.58 2.30 -14.63
C CYS A 180 -8.70 3.82 -14.75
N MET A 181 -8.90 4.34 -15.97
CA MET A 181 -9.14 5.76 -16.20
C MET A 181 -10.36 6.27 -15.41
N ARG A 182 -11.49 5.55 -15.44
CA ARG A 182 -12.69 5.95 -14.71
C ARG A 182 -12.50 5.98 -13.20
N LYS A 183 -11.81 4.98 -12.64
CA LYS A 183 -11.64 4.85 -11.18
C LYS A 183 -10.52 5.73 -10.62
N TYR A 184 -9.37 5.76 -11.30
CA TYR A 184 -8.13 6.35 -10.80
C TYR A 184 -7.72 7.65 -11.52
N GLY A 185 -8.37 8.01 -12.63
CA GLY A 185 -8.04 9.23 -13.40
C GLY A 185 -6.75 9.13 -14.21
N GLY A 186 -6.15 7.94 -14.30
CA GLY A 186 -4.94 7.68 -15.07
C GLY A 186 -4.97 6.30 -15.71
N VAL A 187 -4.13 6.10 -16.73
CA VAL A 187 -3.99 4.84 -17.45
C VAL A 187 -2.66 4.16 -17.15
N PRO A 188 -2.64 2.82 -16.99
CA PRO A 188 -1.41 2.07 -16.78
C PRO A 188 -0.73 1.72 -18.10
N VAL A 189 0.56 1.39 -18.04
CA VAL A 189 1.28 0.69 -19.12
C VAL A 189 1.59 -0.71 -18.63
N ARG A 190 1.28 -1.73 -19.45
CA ARG A 190 1.63 -3.12 -19.17
C ARG A 190 3.14 -3.29 -19.30
N THR A 191 3.82 -3.51 -18.18
CA THR A 191 5.28 -3.65 -18.07
C THR A 191 5.65 -4.59 -16.92
N GLN A 192 6.92 -4.99 -16.85
CA GLN A 192 7.49 -5.81 -15.78
C GLN A 192 7.46 -5.11 -14.41
N TYR A 193 7.33 -3.79 -14.40
CA TYR A 193 7.22 -2.94 -13.21
C TYR A 193 5.79 -2.42 -12.99
N GLY A 194 4.79 -3.16 -13.49
CA GLY A 194 3.36 -2.83 -13.38
C GLY A 194 2.88 -2.63 -11.94
N ASN A 195 3.45 -3.35 -10.97
CA ASN A 195 3.13 -3.17 -9.55
C ASN A 195 3.42 -1.76 -9.06
N GLU A 196 4.56 -1.17 -9.45
CA GLU A 196 4.88 0.21 -9.08
C GLU A 196 3.97 1.21 -9.82
N ILE A 197 3.66 0.97 -11.09
CA ILE A 197 2.71 1.80 -11.86
C ILE A 197 1.35 1.82 -11.14
N ALA A 198 0.87 0.67 -10.69
CA ALA A 198 -0.39 0.55 -9.96
C ALA A 198 -0.41 1.39 -8.69
N ILE A 199 0.64 1.28 -7.84
CA ILE A 199 0.76 2.10 -6.64
C ILE A 199 0.78 3.60 -6.97
N ARG A 200 1.51 3.99 -8.02
CA ARG A 200 1.57 5.38 -8.45
C ARG A 200 0.25 5.91 -9.00
N LEU A 201 -0.58 5.06 -9.60
CA LEU A 201 -1.95 5.42 -10.00
C LEU A 201 -2.86 5.64 -8.78
N ILE A 202 -2.76 4.78 -7.76
CA ILE A 202 -3.49 4.95 -6.49
C ILE A 202 -3.09 6.27 -5.82
N LEU A 203 -1.79 6.51 -5.65
CA LEU A 203 -1.26 7.75 -5.08
C LEU A 203 -1.61 8.98 -5.92
N GLY A 204 -1.56 8.87 -7.25
CA GLY A 204 -1.93 9.96 -8.15
C GLY A 204 -3.40 10.34 -8.03
N CYS A 205 -4.29 9.35 -7.97
CA CYS A 205 -5.71 9.54 -7.72
C CYS A 205 -5.95 10.21 -6.36
N LEU A 206 -5.35 9.69 -5.29
CA LEU A 206 -5.46 10.24 -3.95
C LEU A 206 -4.96 11.69 -3.88
N ARG A 207 -3.84 11.98 -4.54
CA ARG A 207 -3.25 13.32 -4.63
C ARG A 207 -4.18 14.32 -5.34
N MET A 208 -4.84 13.90 -6.43
CA MET A 208 -5.81 14.75 -7.13
C MET A 208 -7.02 15.07 -6.26
N VAL A 209 -7.53 14.09 -5.49
CA VAL A 209 -8.63 14.31 -4.55
C VAL A 209 -8.20 15.24 -3.42
N ALA A 210 -7.04 14.98 -2.80
CA ALA A 210 -6.49 15.80 -1.73
C ALA A 210 -6.29 17.27 -2.14
N GLY A 211 -5.77 17.51 -3.36
CA GLY A 211 -5.61 18.86 -3.90
C GLY A 211 -6.93 19.64 -3.98
N ARG A 212 -8.04 19.01 -4.37
CA ARG A 212 -9.38 19.64 -4.40
C ARG A 212 -9.88 20.05 -3.00
N LEU A 213 -9.34 19.43 -1.95
CA LEU A 213 -9.67 19.69 -0.56
C LEU A 213 -8.70 20.67 0.13
N GLY A 214 -7.70 21.19 -0.58
CA GLY A 214 -6.62 21.99 0.00
C GLY A 214 -5.72 21.18 0.95
N LEU A 215 -5.56 19.88 0.69
CA LEU A 215 -4.78 18.94 1.49
C LEU A 215 -3.59 18.41 0.70
N GLU A 216 -2.42 18.38 1.34
CA GLU A 216 -1.21 17.72 0.81
C GLU A 216 -1.15 16.29 1.34
N ILE A 217 -0.73 15.36 0.49
CA ILE A 217 -0.38 14.00 0.90
C ILE A 217 1.11 13.75 0.72
N ILE A 218 1.72 13.07 1.67
CA ILE A 218 3.11 12.63 1.61
C ILE A 218 3.13 11.11 1.75
N PRO A 219 3.47 10.34 0.70
CA PRO A 219 3.67 8.90 0.83
C PRO A 219 4.76 8.58 1.83
N LEU A 220 4.43 7.78 2.84
CA LEU A 220 5.36 7.34 3.88
C LEU A 220 5.90 5.94 3.58
N TYR A 221 4.99 5.04 3.19
CA TYR A 221 5.32 3.65 2.90
C TYR A 221 4.26 3.08 1.94
N VAL A 222 4.67 2.11 1.13
CA VAL A 222 3.79 1.40 0.22
C VAL A 222 4.11 -0.08 0.23
N GLU A 223 3.11 -0.90 -0.07
CA GLU A 223 3.23 -2.35 -0.08
C GLU A 223 2.60 -2.90 -1.36
N SER A 224 3.25 -3.89 -1.95
CA SER A 224 2.72 -4.68 -3.06
C SER A 224 2.88 -6.15 -2.73
N ASN A 225 1.76 -6.87 -2.67
CA ASN A 225 1.73 -8.32 -2.58
C ASN A 225 0.82 -8.86 -3.69
N PHE A 226 0.95 -10.15 -4.04
CA PHE A 226 0.20 -10.82 -5.11
C PHE A 226 -1.32 -10.61 -5.10
N HIS A 227 -1.89 -10.14 -3.98
CA HIS A 227 -3.33 -9.97 -3.79
C HIS A 227 -3.78 -8.52 -3.56
N TYR A 228 -2.86 -7.57 -3.36
CA TYR A 228 -3.23 -6.18 -3.06
C TYR A 228 -2.09 -5.18 -3.28
N TYR A 229 -2.47 -3.92 -3.43
CA TYR A 229 -1.61 -2.76 -3.26
C TYR A 229 -2.06 -1.98 -2.04
N ARG A 230 -1.13 -1.53 -1.21
CA ARG A 230 -1.43 -0.74 -0.03
C ARG A 230 -0.54 0.49 0.04
N THR A 231 -1.11 1.60 0.48
CA THR A 231 -0.43 2.89 0.59
C THR A 231 -0.67 3.46 1.97
N TYR A 232 0.35 4.09 2.55
CA TYR A 232 0.28 4.84 3.80
C TYR A 232 0.77 6.24 3.52
N VAL A 233 -0.11 7.23 3.66
CA VAL A 233 0.22 8.63 3.38
C VAL A 233 -0.02 9.49 4.61
N LYS A 234 0.84 10.46 4.85
CA LYS A 234 0.60 11.54 5.82
C LYS A 234 -0.25 12.62 5.16
N VAL A 235 -1.22 13.16 5.89
CA VAL A 235 -2.14 14.18 5.37
C VAL A 235 -1.90 15.51 6.08
N TYR A 236 -1.62 16.57 5.32
CA TYR A 236 -1.45 17.92 5.84
C TYR A 236 -2.47 18.88 5.25
N LYS A 237 -2.81 19.91 6.03
CA LYS A 237 -3.59 21.06 5.55
C LYS A 237 -2.62 22.06 4.95
N LYS A 238 -2.43 21.99 3.64
CA LYS A 238 -1.49 22.84 2.90
C LYS A 238 -2.04 23.03 1.47
N PRO A 239 -2.55 24.22 1.14
CA PRO A 239 -3.07 24.50 -0.19
C PRO A 239 -2.00 24.42 -1.27
N ASP A 240 -0.82 24.95 -0.99
CA ASP A 240 0.32 24.97 -1.92
C ASP A 240 1.05 23.64 -1.89
N GLN A 241 1.10 22.97 -3.04
CA GLN A 241 1.67 21.64 -3.18
C GLN A 241 2.62 21.63 -4.35
N GLU A 242 3.72 20.90 -4.17
CA GLU A 242 4.63 20.62 -5.28
C GLU A 242 3.90 19.87 -6.39
N GLU A 243 4.31 20.12 -7.64
CA GLU A 243 3.87 19.30 -8.75
C GLU A 243 4.55 17.94 -8.63
N ASN A 244 3.74 16.91 -8.37
CA ASN A 244 4.17 15.54 -8.15
C ASN A 244 3.33 14.53 -8.94
N LEU A 245 2.57 15.03 -9.91
CA LEU A 245 1.79 14.25 -10.85
C LEU A 245 2.43 14.36 -12.24
N GLY A 246 2.55 13.24 -12.93
CA GLY A 246 3.11 13.20 -14.27
C GLY A 246 2.84 11.89 -14.96
N TYR A 247 3.76 11.49 -15.82
CA TYR A 247 3.65 10.34 -16.69
C TYR A 247 4.88 9.44 -16.57
N ILE A 248 4.67 8.15 -16.79
CA ILE A 248 5.75 7.21 -17.10
C ILE A 248 5.76 7.01 -18.61
N ILE A 249 6.90 7.24 -19.23
CA ILE A 249 7.15 6.84 -20.61
C ILE A 249 7.88 5.50 -20.62
N HIS A 250 7.48 4.61 -21.52
CA HIS A 250 8.09 3.29 -21.69
C HIS A 250 8.21 2.97 -23.18
N CYS A 251 9.43 2.76 -23.65
CA CYS A 251 9.68 2.30 -25.00
C CYS A 251 9.65 0.76 -25.02
N LYS A 252 8.63 0.16 -25.65
CA LYS A 252 8.54 -1.30 -25.79
C LYS A 252 9.66 -1.91 -26.65
N ASN A 253 10.25 -1.12 -27.55
CA ASN A 253 11.32 -1.58 -28.43
C ASN A 253 12.62 -1.79 -27.64
N CYS A 254 13.20 -0.72 -27.07
CA CYS A 254 14.47 -0.84 -26.36
C CYS A 254 14.34 -1.13 -24.86
N GLY A 255 13.18 -0.90 -24.24
CA GLY A 255 12.97 -1.03 -22.78
C GLY A 255 13.25 0.24 -21.99
N HIS A 256 13.67 1.33 -22.65
CA HIS A 256 13.92 2.61 -22.01
C HIS A 256 12.68 3.15 -21.31
N ARG A 257 12.86 3.80 -20.16
CA ARG A 257 11.77 4.30 -19.33
C ARG A 257 12.19 5.50 -18.49
N LYS A 258 11.24 6.41 -18.25
CA LYS A 258 11.47 7.64 -17.50
C LYS A 258 10.16 8.17 -16.91
N MET A 259 10.26 8.87 -15.78
CA MET A 259 9.16 9.70 -15.25
C MET A 259 9.33 11.13 -15.74
N VAL A 260 8.23 11.73 -16.20
CA VAL A 260 8.22 13.05 -16.84
C VAL A 260 6.95 13.80 -16.45
N PHE A 261 7.02 15.13 -16.35
CA PHE A 261 5.83 15.96 -16.10
C PHE A 261 4.91 16.02 -17.32
N GLU A 262 5.51 16.09 -18.50
CA GLU A 262 4.82 16.21 -19.79
C GLU A 262 4.95 14.94 -20.63
N LYS A 263 3.96 14.69 -21.49
CA LYS A 263 3.94 13.52 -22.36
C LYS A 263 5.04 13.60 -23.42
N ILE A 264 5.87 12.55 -23.52
CA ILE A 264 6.92 12.43 -24.56
C ILE A 264 6.62 11.22 -25.45
N ASN A 265 6.31 11.47 -26.72
CA ASN A 265 5.88 10.45 -27.66
C ASN A 265 7.02 9.59 -28.24
N SER A 266 8.24 10.13 -28.32
CA SER A 266 9.37 9.45 -28.96
C SER A 266 10.44 9.07 -27.94
N CYS A 267 10.99 7.86 -28.07
CA CYS A 267 12.05 7.36 -27.20
C CYS A 267 13.38 8.10 -27.48
N GLU A 268 14.00 8.65 -26.45
CA GLU A 268 15.30 9.34 -26.56
C GLU A 268 16.46 8.42 -26.92
N LEU A 269 16.34 7.10 -26.74
CA LEU A 269 17.41 6.14 -27.04
C LEU A 269 17.36 5.50 -28.43
N CYS A 270 16.17 5.34 -29.01
CA CYS A 270 16.00 4.64 -30.30
C CYS A 270 14.97 5.27 -31.25
N GLY A 271 14.34 6.39 -30.90
CA GLY A 271 13.37 7.09 -31.73
C GLY A 271 12.00 6.41 -31.89
N SER A 272 11.82 5.18 -31.39
CA SER A 272 10.53 4.47 -31.45
C SER A 272 9.46 5.14 -30.59
N GLN A 273 8.20 4.90 -30.91
CA GLN A 273 7.06 5.43 -30.14
C GLN A 273 7.05 4.90 -28.69
N ASN A 274 6.85 5.80 -27.72
CA ASN A 274 6.67 5.47 -26.32
C ASN A 274 5.22 5.11 -26.01
N ASN A 275 5.05 4.11 -25.14
CA ASN A 275 3.84 3.94 -24.38
C ASN A 275 3.86 4.90 -23.20
N ILE A 276 2.72 5.53 -22.92
CA ILE A 276 2.59 6.56 -21.89
C ILE A 276 1.58 6.11 -20.85
N GLY A 277 1.99 6.05 -19.58
CA GLY A 277 1.13 5.80 -18.42
C GLY A 277 0.97 7.06 -17.59
N GLY A 278 -0.21 7.24 -17.00
CA GLY A 278 -0.54 8.40 -16.16
C GLY A 278 -1.90 9.04 -16.53
N LYS A 279 -2.26 10.19 -15.94
CA LYS A 279 -1.47 10.93 -14.93
C LYS A 279 -1.36 10.10 -13.63
N LEU A 280 -0.17 10.06 -13.03
CA LEU A 280 0.14 9.25 -11.84
C LEU A 280 1.17 9.96 -10.96
N TRP A 281 1.39 9.46 -9.75
CA TRP A 281 2.39 9.98 -8.83
C TRP A 281 3.83 9.70 -9.32
N ILE A 282 4.63 10.75 -9.47
CA ILE A 282 6.04 10.66 -9.89
C ILE A 282 7.05 10.98 -8.78
N GLY A 283 6.59 11.33 -7.58
CA GLY A 283 7.45 11.57 -6.41
C GLY A 283 7.96 10.28 -5.74
N LYS A 284 8.64 10.44 -4.59
CA LYS A 284 9.04 9.34 -3.71
C LYS A 284 7.81 8.58 -3.20
N ILE A 285 7.96 7.27 -3.01
CA ILE A 285 6.89 6.37 -2.49
C ILE A 285 7.26 5.74 -1.15
N PHE A 286 8.49 5.99 -0.68
CA PHE A 286 9.00 5.60 0.63
C PHE A 286 9.60 6.84 1.28
N ASP A 287 9.25 7.09 2.53
CA ASP A 287 9.94 8.02 3.40
C ASP A 287 11.00 7.24 4.18
N LYS A 288 12.28 7.54 3.93
CA LYS A 288 13.41 6.80 4.52
C LYS A 288 13.31 6.76 6.04
N ASN A 289 13.09 7.92 6.67
CA ASN A 289 13.03 8.05 8.12
C ASN A 289 11.86 7.23 8.70
N PHE A 290 10.71 7.25 8.05
CA PHE A 290 9.55 6.48 8.46
C PHE A 290 9.81 4.97 8.36
N VAL A 291 10.43 4.50 7.27
CA VAL A 291 10.82 3.08 7.13
C VAL A 291 11.83 2.67 8.21
N GLU A 292 12.78 3.53 8.58
CA GLU A 292 13.68 3.29 9.72
C GLU A 292 12.89 3.15 11.03
N GLN A 293 11.93 4.05 11.29
CA GLN A 293 11.06 3.95 12.47
C GLN A 293 10.20 2.67 12.47
N MET A 294 9.73 2.22 11.30
CA MET A 294 9.04 0.94 11.14
C MET A 294 9.93 -0.23 11.58
N ILE A 295 11.18 -0.28 11.11
CA ILE A 295 12.14 -1.33 11.51
C ILE A 295 12.40 -1.29 13.01
N LEU A 296 12.60 -0.09 13.58
CA LEU A 296 12.84 0.09 15.01
C LEU A 296 11.64 -0.31 15.88
N LYS A 297 10.42 -0.32 15.34
CA LYS A 297 9.21 -0.71 16.06
C LYS A 297 9.02 -2.22 16.15
N ILE A 298 9.58 -3.00 15.23
CA ILE A 298 9.37 -4.46 15.14
C ILE A 298 9.68 -5.22 16.44
N PRO A 299 10.78 -4.94 17.18
CA PRO A 299 11.09 -5.68 18.42
C PRO A 299 10.02 -5.55 19.52
N GLU A 300 9.15 -4.55 19.44
CA GLU A 300 8.05 -4.31 20.39
C GLU A 300 6.75 -5.02 19.98
N LEU A 301 6.72 -5.70 18.82
CA LEU A 301 5.52 -6.27 18.21
C LEU A 301 5.66 -7.77 17.95
N THR A 302 4.53 -8.47 17.92
CA THR A 302 4.47 -9.88 17.47
C THR A 302 4.02 -9.91 16.01
N VAL A 303 4.99 -9.97 15.11
CA VAL A 303 4.77 -9.91 13.65
C VAL A 303 5.63 -10.95 12.92
N ASN A 304 5.26 -11.27 11.69
CA ASN A 304 6.04 -12.18 10.86
C ASN A 304 7.45 -11.62 10.59
N LYS A 305 8.49 -12.47 10.74
CA LYS A 305 9.90 -12.13 10.50
C LYS A 305 10.18 -11.62 9.08
N ILE A 306 9.32 -11.98 8.11
CA ILE A 306 9.40 -11.48 6.73
C ILE A 306 9.25 -9.95 6.69
N CYS A 307 8.47 -9.35 7.60
CA CYS A 307 8.28 -7.90 7.64
C CYS A 307 9.60 -7.14 7.79
N GLU A 308 10.49 -7.60 8.67
CA GLU A 308 11.80 -6.97 8.87
C GLU A 308 12.67 -7.07 7.62
N LYS A 309 12.70 -8.25 6.99
CA LYS A 309 13.46 -8.49 5.75
C LYS A 309 12.99 -7.55 4.64
N ASP A 310 11.68 -7.43 4.46
CA ASP A 310 11.10 -6.60 3.41
C ASP A 310 11.28 -5.10 3.71
N LEU A 311 11.15 -4.67 4.97
CA LEU A 311 11.40 -3.27 5.35
C LEU A 311 12.86 -2.87 5.20
N ARG A 312 13.82 -3.75 5.54
CA ARG A 312 15.24 -3.50 5.28
C ARG A 312 15.52 -3.35 3.78
N LYS A 313 14.82 -4.11 2.94
CA LYS A 313 14.87 -3.91 1.48
C LYS A 313 14.31 -2.54 1.09
N CYS A 314 13.12 -2.18 1.60
CA CYS A 314 12.49 -0.88 1.36
C CYS A 314 13.36 0.30 1.82
N LEU A 315 14.13 0.12 2.89
CA LEU A 315 15.02 1.16 3.43
C LEU A 315 16.10 1.54 2.41
N VAL A 316 16.78 0.56 1.82
CA VAL A 316 17.77 0.82 0.77
C VAL A 316 17.09 1.34 -0.50
N GLU A 317 15.90 0.81 -0.82
CA GLU A 317 15.10 1.21 -1.96
C GLU A 317 14.61 2.67 -1.90
N SER A 318 14.45 3.23 -0.69
CA SER A 318 13.86 4.56 -0.49
C SER A 318 14.63 5.73 -1.13
N GLU A 319 15.92 5.55 -1.36
CA GLU A 319 16.80 6.56 -1.99
C GLU A 319 17.08 6.26 -3.48
N MET A 320 16.40 5.26 -4.06
CA MET A 320 16.55 4.92 -5.47
C MET A 320 15.55 5.67 -6.37
N PRO A 321 15.87 5.81 -7.67
CA PRO A 321 14.92 6.36 -8.63
C PRO A 321 13.67 5.47 -8.78
N GLY A 322 12.60 6.11 -9.24
CA GLY A 322 11.36 5.41 -9.58
C GLY A 322 11.53 4.41 -10.73
N MET A 323 10.62 3.44 -10.81
CA MET A 323 10.66 2.25 -11.67
C MET A 323 11.83 1.30 -11.35
N TYR A 324 11.67 0.03 -11.72
CA TYR A 324 12.69 -1.00 -11.56
C TYR A 324 12.84 -1.81 -12.84
N PHE A 325 13.94 -2.55 -12.94
CA PHE A 325 14.20 -3.57 -13.96
C PHE A 325 14.13 -4.95 -13.33
N THR A 326 13.85 -5.98 -14.13
CA THR A 326 14.01 -7.37 -13.68
C THR A 326 15.18 -8.01 -14.41
N LEU A 327 15.87 -8.93 -13.75
CA LEU A 327 16.96 -9.69 -14.39
C LEU A 327 16.47 -10.45 -15.62
N ASP A 328 15.25 -11.00 -15.56
CA ASP A 328 14.63 -11.72 -16.68
C ASP A 328 14.40 -10.81 -17.90
N GLU A 329 13.99 -9.54 -17.68
CA GLU A 329 13.83 -8.54 -18.73
C GLU A 329 15.17 -8.26 -19.43
N ILE A 330 16.24 -8.07 -18.65
CA ILE A 330 17.56 -7.73 -19.17
C ILE A 330 18.22 -8.93 -19.85
N ALA A 331 18.16 -10.11 -19.23
CA ALA A 331 18.69 -11.36 -19.77
C ALA A 331 18.05 -11.72 -21.12
N SER A 332 16.73 -11.54 -21.24
CA SER A 332 16.01 -11.72 -22.51
C SER A 332 16.53 -10.79 -23.62
N LYS A 333 16.84 -9.52 -23.28
CA LYS A 333 17.41 -8.55 -24.24
C LYS A 333 18.84 -8.89 -24.65
N MET A 334 19.64 -9.41 -23.72
CA MET A 334 21.03 -9.83 -23.96
C MET A 334 21.14 -11.21 -24.64
N LYS A 335 20.05 -12.00 -24.63
CA LYS A 335 20.04 -13.42 -25.02
C LYS A 335 21.04 -14.24 -24.19
N SER A 336 21.11 -13.95 -22.90
CA SER A 336 21.98 -14.61 -21.93
C SER A 336 21.18 -15.15 -20.74
N SER A 337 21.82 -15.96 -19.89
CA SER A 337 21.25 -16.32 -18.59
C SER A 337 21.31 -15.13 -17.63
N PRO A 338 20.28 -14.93 -16.77
CA PRO A 338 20.32 -13.86 -15.78
C PRO A 338 21.41 -14.13 -14.73
N PRO A 339 22.23 -13.12 -14.36
CA PRO A 339 23.14 -13.24 -13.21
C PRO A 339 22.34 -13.34 -11.91
N LYS A 340 23.01 -13.60 -10.78
CA LYS A 340 22.37 -13.45 -9.46
C LYS A 340 22.10 -11.97 -9.21
N LEU A 341 21.03 -11.68 -8.46
CA LEU A 341 20.61 -10.30 -8.15
C LEU A 341 21.72 -9.49 -7.47
N ASP A 342 22.39 -10.10 -6.49
CA ASP A 342 23.47 -9.42 -5.75
C ASP A 342 24.66 -9.12 -6.68
N ASP A 343 25.02 -10.05 -7.57
CA ASP A 343 26.10 -9.85 -8.55
C ASP A 343 25.75 -8.71 -9.52
N ALA A 344 24.50 -8.66 -10.00
CA ALA A 344 24.01 -7.60 -10.88
C ALA A 344 24.07 -6.23 -10.22
N ILE A 345 23.65 -6.13 -8.96
CA ILE A 345 23.70 -4.88 -8.17
C ILE A 345 25.15 -4.46 -7.94
N ASN A 346 26.02 -5.39 -7.52
CA ASN A 346 27.44 -5.11 -7.29
C ASN A 346 28.13 -4.65 -8.58
N LYS A 347 27.84 -5.28 -9.73
CA LYS A 347 28.37 -4.85 -11.03
C LYS A 347 27.97 -3.41 -11.37
N LEU A 348 26.71 -3.03 -11.17
CA LEU A 348 26.25 -1.66 -11.40
C LEU A 348 26.95 -0.66 -10.47
N GLN A 349 27.05 -1.00 -9.18
CA GLN A 349 27.71 -0.15 -8.18
C GLN A 349 29.21 0.04 -8.48
N ASN A 350 29.91 -1.02 -8.87
CA ASN A 350 31.32 -0.96 -9.28
C ASN A 350 31.56 -0.11 -10.54
N ASN A 351 30.51 0.09 -11.36
CA ASN A 351 30.53 0.96 -12.54
C ASN A 351 29.99 2.37 -12.25
N GLY A 352 29.85 2.76 -10.97
CA GLY A 352 29.49 4.13 -10.57
C GLY A 352 27.99 4.44 -10.57
N PHE A 353 27.13 3.45 -10.80
CA PHE A 353 25.68 3.61 -10.70
C PHE A 353 25.20 3.36 -9.27
N ILE A 354 24.11 4.02 -8.88
CA ILE A 354 23.37 3.59 -7.69
C ILE A 354 22.49 2.41 -8.08
N ALA A 355 22.43 1.38 -7.23
CA ALA A 355 21.57 0.25 -7.45
C ALA A 355 21.14 -0.39 -6.13
N SER A 356 19.92 -0.92 -6.09
CA SER A 356 19.38 -1.67 -4.95
C SER A 356 18.42 -2.77 -5.42
N PRO A 357 18.16 -3.79 -4.60
CA PRO A 357 16.99 -4.64 -4.82
C PRO A 357 15.70 -3.83 -4.63
N THR A 358 14.58 -4.32 -5.19
CA THR A 358 13.25 -3.73 -5.00
C THR A 358 12.31 -4.66 -4.21
N SER A 359 11.48 -4.09 -3.35
CA SER A 359 10.40 -4.78 -2.64
C SER A 359 9.28 -5.25 -3.57
N PHE A 360 9.21 -4.71 -4.79
CA PHE A 360 8.16 -5.03 -5.77
C PHE A 360 8.35 -6.36 -6.52
N GLY A 361 9.50 -7.01 -6.39
CA GLY A 361 9.74 -8.29 -7.05
C GLY A 361 11.03 -9.00 -6.61
N PRO A 362 11.08 -10.35 -6.72
CA PRO A 362 12.22 -11.14 -6.27
C PRO A 362 13.48 -10.95 -7.12
N THR A 363 13.34 -10.75 -8.43
CA THR A 363 14.44 -10.52 -9.39
C THR A 363 14.57 -9.05 -9.78
N GLY A 364 13.87 -8.15 -9.07
CA GLY A 364 13.80 -6.75 -9.40
C GLY A 364 14.91 -5.92 -8.76
N PHE A 365 15.44 -4.94 -9.50
CA PHE A 365 16.41 -3.96 -9.01
C PHE A 365 16.11 -2.57 -9.54
N ARG A 366 16.43 -1.55 -8.74
CA ARG A 366 16.41 -0.14 -9.15
C ARG A 366 17.82 0.32 -9.47
N THR A 367 17.93 1.27 -10.39
CA THR A 367 19.20 1.95 -10.69
C THR A 367 18.94 3.26 -11.43
N ASN A 368 19.90 4.18 -11.38
CA ASN A 368 19.90 5.37 -12.24
C ASN A 368 20.43 5.10 -13.66
N ALA A 369 20.96 3.90 -13.94
CA ALA A 369 21.36 3.49 -15.28
C ALA A 369 20.16 3.31 -16.21
N ASN A 370 20.30 3.74 -17.46
CA ASN A 370 19.34 3.44 -18.53
C ASN A 370 19.58 2.02 -19.09
N VAL A 371 18.62 1.52 -19.88
CA VAL A 371 18.66 0.14 -20.37
C VAL A 371 19.91 -0.20 -21.21
N LYS A 372 20.48 0.76 -21.96
CA LYS A 372 21.71 0.53 -22.72
C LYS A 372 22.91 0.38 -21.79
N GLU A 373 23.03 1.27 -20.80
CA GLU A 373 24.10 1.22 -19.79
C GLU A 373 24.06 -0.08 -19.00
N ILE A 374 22.88 -0.54 -18.58
CA ILE A 374 22.69 -1.82 -17.89
C ILE A 374 23.20 -2.98 -18.76
N ILE A 375 22.83 -3.02 -20.05
CA ILE A 375 23.27 -4.07 -20.98
C ILE A 375 24.79 -4.07 -21.14
N THR A 376 25.41 -2.89 -21.26
CA THR A 376 26.87 -2.76 -21.34
C THR A 376 27.54 -3.33 -20.09
N VAL A 377 27.14 -2.87 -18.91
CA VAL A 377 27.71 -3.32 -17.63
C VAL A 377 27.53 -4.82 -17.37
N PHE A 378 26.48 -5.44 -17.90
CA PHE A 378 26.25 -6.88 -17.72
C PHE A 378 26.94 -7.73 -18.78
N SER A 379 27.31 -7.15 -19.92
CA SER A 379 28.04 -7.83 -21.00
C SER A 379 29.54 -7.92 -20.73
N ASP A 380 30.07 -6.99 -19.93
CA ASP A 380 31.42 -7.02 -19.37
C ASP A 380 31.50 -8.00 -18.17
#